data_AF-A0A924DFY5-F1
#
_entry.id   AF-A0A924DFY5-F1
#
_cell.length_a   1.000
_cell.length_b   1.000
_cell.length_c   1.000
_cell.angle_alpha   90.00
_cell.angle_beta   90.00
_cell.angle_gamma   90.00
#
_symmetry.space_group_name_H-M   'P 1'
#
loop_
_entity.id
_entity.type
_entity.pdbx_description
1 polymer ?
#
loop_
_entity_poly.entity_id
_entity_poly.type
_entity_poly.pdbx_seq_one_letter_code
_entity_poly.pdbx_strand_id
1 'polypeptide(L)'
;MASREVLDALITKLKGEDPCRRLAAGHALGKLKANTEPVINALLHALHDENRHVRWVSAQALGESGGTSENVISALISATQDSDQGVRRRNHF
;
A
#
# COMPACT_ATOMS: atom_id res chain seq x y z
N MET A 1 -3.08 18.06 -6.87
CA MET A 1 -2.79 16.66 -7.27
C MET A 1 -1.29 16.47 -7.28
N ALA A 2 -0.76 15.33 -6.83
CA ALA A 2 0.66 15.01 -6.97
C ALA A 2 1.01 14.86 -8.46
N SER A 3 2.20 15.31 -8.87
CA SER A 3 2.63 15.13 -10.25
C SER A 3 2.91 13.65 -10.55
N ARG A 4 2.80 13.27 -11.82
CA ARG A 4 3.11 11.90 -12.27
C ARG A 4 4.52 11.47 -11.87
N GLU A 5 5.49 12.37 -12.00
CA GLU A 5 6.89 12.14 -11.61
C GLU A 5 7.03 11.81 -10.11
N VAL A 6 6.24 12.46 -9.25
CA VAL A 6 6.22 12.16 -7.81
C VAL A 6 5.63 10.76 -7.57
N LEU A 7 4.56 10.39 -8.26
CA LEU A 7 3.97 9.06 -8.14
C LEU A 7 4.94 7.97 -8.62
N ASP A 8 5.58 8.17 -9.77
CA ASP A 8 6.54 7.23 -10.34
C ASP A 8 7.74 7.04 -9.39
N ALA A 9 8.29 8.13 -8.86
CA ALA A 9 9.39 8.08 -7.89
C ALA A 9 9.00 7.33 -6.59
N LEU A 10 7.78 7.52 -6.10
CA LEU A 10 7.28 6.81 -4.92
C LEU A 10 7.05 5.32 -5.22
N ILE A 11 6.52 4.97 -6.39
CA ILE A 11 6.37 3.57 -6.83
C ILE A 11 7.72 2.87 -6.90
N THR A 12 8.75 3.51 -7.46
CA THR A 12 10.11 2.95 -7.50
C THR A 12 10.65 2.72 -6.09
N LYS A 13 10.47 3.67 -5.17
CA LYS A 13 10.91 3.52 -3.78
C LYS A 13 10.17 2.42 -3.03
N LEU A 14 8.88 2.22 -3.32
CA LEU A 14 8.07 1.14 -2.74
C LEU A 14 8.58 -0.26 -3.14
N LYS A 15 9.29 -0.39 -4.26
CA LYS A 15 9.86 -1.65 -4.76
C LYS A 15 11.36 -1.81 -4.44
N GLY A 16 11.95 -0.87 -3.70
CA GLY A 16 13.37 -0.87 -3.40
C GLY A 16 13.78 -1.86 -2.30
N GLU A 17 15.08 -2.06 -2.13
CA GLU A 17 15.62 -3.06 -1.18
C GLU A 17 15.47 -2.63 0.29
N ASP A 18 15.50 -1.34 0.59
CA ASP A 18 15.44 -0.82 1.97
C ASP A 18 13.99 -0.76 2.49
N PRO A 19 13.63 -1.56 3.51
CA PRO A 19 12.28 -1.57 4.07
C PRO A 19 11.83 -0.22 4.64
N CYS A 20 12.74 0.60 5.16
CA CYS A 20 12.41 1.94 5.65
C CYS A 20 11.98 2.87 4.51
N ARG A 21 12.63 2.75 3.34
CA ARG A 21 12.27 3.53 2.14
C ARG A 21 10.96 3.03 1.53
N ARG A 22 10.73 1.71 1.52
CA ARG A 22 9.44 1.13 1.11
C ARG A 22 8.29 1.61 1.98
N LEU A 23 8.47 1.53 3.31
CA LEU A 23 7.49 2.01 4.29
C LEU A 23 7.16 3.49 4.08
N ALA A 24 8.18 4.34 3.96
CA ALA A 24 7.99 5.77 3.73
C ALA A 24 7.24 6.06 2.42
N ALA A 25 7.53 5.29 1.36
CA ALA A 25 6.84 5.42 0.08
C ALA A 25 5.36 5.02 0.16
N GLY A 26 5.05 3.88 0.77
CA GLY A 26 3.66 3.44 0.97
C GLY A 26 2.85 4.44 1.80
N HIS A 27 3.45 4.98 2.86
CA HIS A 27 2.80 6.00 3.70
C HIS A 27 2.53 7.29 2.92
N ALA A 28 3.48 7.74 2.09
CA ALA A 28 3.30 8.93 1.26
C ALA A 28 2.18 8.74 0.22
N LEU A 29 2.11 7.57 -0.42
CA LEU A 29 1.06 7.24 -1.39
C LEU A 29 -0.34 7.25 -0.75
N GLY A 30 -0.48 6.70 0.47
CA GLY A 30 -1.73 6.77 1.24
C GLY A 30 -2.15 8.19 1.59
N LYS A 31 -1.23 9.01 2.10
CA LYS A 31 -1.50 10.43 2.41
C LYS A 31 -1.90 11.25 1.20
N LEU A 32 -1.34 10.94 0.03
CA LEU A 32 -1.72 11.57 -1.23
C LEU A 32 -3.07 11.09 -1.76
N LYS A 33 -3.65 10.04 -1.16
CA LYS A 33 -4.85 9.34 -1.63
C LYS A 33 -4.75 9.00 -3.11
N ALA A 34 -3.55 8.60 -3.53
CA ALA A 34 -3.27 8.34 -4.93
C ALA A 34 -3.96 7.05 -5.36
N ASN A 35 -4.92 7.15 -6.29
CA ASN A 35 -5.78 6.05 -6.72
C ASN A 35 -5.59 5.68 -8.20
N THR A 36 -4.44 6.01 -8.77
CA THR A 36 -4.10 5.61 -10.14
C THR A 36 -3.75 4.13 -10.19
N GLU A 37 -4.06 3.46 -11.30
CA GLU A 37 -3.78 2.03 -11.49
C GLU A 37 -2.31 1.62 -11.20
N PRO A 38 -1.26 2.37 -11.60
CA PRO A 38 0.12 2.02 -11.26
C PRO A 38 0.39 2.04 -9.75
N VAL A 39 -0.21 2.98 -9.02
CA VAL A 39 -0.11 3.08 -7.56
C VAL A 39 -0.83 1.92 -6.89
N ILE A 40 -2.06 1.62 -7.33
CA ILE A 40 -2.84 0.49 -6.81
C ILE A 40 -2.06 -0.81 -7.01
N ASN A 41 -1.55 -1.07 -8.21
CA ASN A 41 -0.77 -2.28 -8.50
C ASN A 41 0.52 -2.38 -7.66
N ALA A 42 1.19 -1.26 -7.41
CA ALA A 42 2.38 -1.23 -6.56
C ALA A 42 2.06 -1.51 -5.09
N LEU A 43 0.97 -0.93 -4.56
CA LEU A 43 0.51 -1.17 -3.20
C LEU A 43 0.00 -2.61 -3.01
N LEU A 44 -0.72 -3.15 -4.00
CA LEU A 44 -1.14 -4.56 -4.00
C LEU A 44 0.06 -5.50 -3.92
N HIS A 45 1.12 -5.23 -4.67
CA HIS A 45 2.36 -6.02 -4.58
C HIS A 45 2.99 -5.93 -3.18
N ALA A 46 3.02 -4.73 -2.60
CA ALA A 46 3.59 -4.47 -1.27
C ALA A 46 2.78 -5.08 -0.10
N LEU A 47 1.56 -5.58 -0.34
CA LEU A 47 0.85 -6.44 0.63
C LEU A 47 1.50 -7.80 0.84
N HIS A 48 2.45 -8.19 -0.01
CA HIS A 48 3.22 -9.44 0.13
C HIS A 48 4.66 -9.18 0.58
N ASP A 49 4.97 -7.97 1.06
CA ASP A 49 6.31 -7.61 1.51
C ASP A 49 6.75 -8.46 2.72
N GLU A 50 8.03 -8.81 2.78
CA GLU A 50 8.62 -9.50 3.92
C GLU A 50 8.46 -8.71 5.23
N ASN A 51 8.48 -7.37 5.15
CA ASN A 51 8.38 -6.49 6.28
C ASN A 51 6.91 -6.18 6.60
N ARG A 52 6.47 -6.63 7.79
CA ARG A 52 5.10 -6.40 8.29
C ARG A 52 4.66 -4.92 8.24
N HIS A 53 5.58 -3.98 8.44
CA HIS A 53 5.23 -2.55 8.45
C HIS A 53 4.93 -2.05 7.03
N VAL A 54 5.63 -2.60 6.03
CA VAL A 54 5.35 -2.30 4.61
C VAL A 54 4.01 -2.90 4.20
N ARG A 55 3.72 -4.15 4.59
CA ARG A 55 2.39 -4.75 4.37
C ARG A 55 1.29 -3.92 5.02
N TRP A 56 1.50 -3.55 6.28
CA TRP A 56 0.56 -2.73 7.05
C TRP A 56 0.26 -1.39 6.36
N VAL A 57 1.28 -0.63 5.98
CA VAL A 57 1.06 0.69 5.37
C VAL A 57 0.43 0.57 3.99
N SER A 58 0.70 -0.51 3.26
CA SER A 58 0.14 -0.74 1.94
C SER A 58 -1.36 -1.02 2.02
N ALA A 59 -1.78 -1.82 3.01
CA ALA A 59 -3.20 -2.05 3.26
C ALA A 59 -3.93 -0.78 3.69
N GLN A 60 -3.30 0.02 4.57
CA GLN A 60 -3.82 1.33 4.96
C GLN A 60 -3.96 2.26 3.75
N ALA A 61 -2.93 2.40 2.92
CA ALA A 61 -2.94 3.27 1.75
C ALA A 61 -4.01 2.86 0.73
N LEU A 62 -4.23 1.56 0.52
CA LEU A 62 -5.30 1.06 -0.33
C LEU A 62 -6.68 1.44 0.22
N GLY A 63 -6.92 1.29 1.52
CA GLY A 63 -8.17 1.74 2.15
C GLY A 63 -8.38 3.26 2.07
N GLU A 64 -7.33 4.04 2.30
CA GLU A 64 -7.38 5.51 2.24
C GLU A 64 -7.55 6.06 0.81
N SER A 65 -7.08 5.31 -0.19
CA SER A 65 -7.22 5.68 -1.61
C SER A 65 -8.67 5.67 -2.10
N GLY A 66 -9.58 5.01 -1.36
CA GLY A 66 -10.98 4.84 -1.74
C GLY A 66 -11.16 3.99 -3.01
N GLY A 67 -10.16 3.19 -3.38
CA GLY A 67 -10.25 2.26 -4.50
C GLY A 67 -11.28 1.18 -4.21
N THR A 68 -12.33 1.10 -5.04
CA THR A 68 -13.42 0.12 -4.90
C THR A 68 -13.33 -1.03 -5.90
N SER A 69 -12.19 -1.20 -6.58
CA SER A 69 -12.03 -2.31 -7.51
C SER A 69 -12.03 -3.65 -6.75
N GLU A 70 -12.55 -4.70 -7.38
CA GLU A 70 -12.61 -6.04 -6.80
C GLU A 70 -11.24 -6.51 -6.30
N ASN A 71 -10.17 -6.21 -7.06
CA ASN A 71 -8.80 -6.53 -6.67
C ASN A 71 -8.39 -5.87 -5.35
N VAL A 72 -8.75 -4.60 -5.14
CA VAL A 72 -8.46 -3.90 -3.88
C VAL A 72 -9.26 -4.51 -2.74
N ILE A 73 -10.55 -4.77 -2.95
CA ILE A 73 -11.41 -5.38 -1.93
C ILE A 73 -10.89 -6.77 -1.54
N SER A 74 -10.59 -7.64 -2.50
CA SER A 74 -10.05 -8.98 -2.25
C SER A 74 -8.71 -8.94 -1.51
N ALA A 75 -7.83 -7.99 -1.88
CA ALA A 75 -6.54 -7.84 -1.24
C ALA A 75 -6.65 -7.33 0.20
N LEU A 76 -7.57 -6.39 0.46
CA LEU A 76 -7.87 -5.93 1.81
C LEU A 76 -8.49 -7.03 2.68
N ILE A 77 -9.38 -7.85 2.11
CA ILE A 77 -9.90 -9.06 2.78
C ILE A 77 -8.75 -10.01 3.12
N SER A 78 -7.83 -10.28 2.19
CA SER A 78 -6.66 -11.12 2.44
C SER A 78 -5.78 -10.56 3.57
N ALA A 79 -5.60 -9.24 3.63
CA ALA A 79 -4.83 -8.59 4.69
C ALA A 79 -5.47 -8.77 6.09
N THR A 80 -6.80 -8.99 6.20
CA THR A 80 -7.44 -9.36 7.48
C THR A 80 -6.99 -10.73 7.99
N GLN A 81 -6.41 -11.56 7.12
CA GLN A 81 -5.90 -12.90 7.43
C GLN A 81 -4.37 -12.94 7.48
N ASP A 82 -3.67 -11.79 7.42
CA ASP A 82 -2.20 -11.73 7.49
C ASP A 82 -1.67 -12.41 8.75
N SER A 83 -0.47 -13.00 8.70
CA SER A 83 0.13 -13.66 9.86
C SER A 83 0.46 -12.69 11.00
N ASP A 84 0.71 -11.42 10.70
CA ASP A 84 1.00 -10.37 11.66
C ASP A 84 -0.29 -9.73 12.21
N GLN A 85 -0.41 -9.69 13.55
CA GLN A 85 -1.59 -9.11 14.22
C GLN A 85 -1.77 -7.61 13.92
N GLY A 86 -0.68 -6.86 13.73
CA GLY A 86 -0.72 -5.44 13.44
C GLY A 86 -1.28 -5.16 12.06
N VAL A 87 -0.94 -6.00 11.08
CA VAL A 87 -1.54 -5.97 9.74
C VAL A 87 -3.02 -6.30 9.83
N ARG A 88 -3.41 -7.39 10.52
CA ARG A 88 -4.83 -7.79 10.65
C ARG A 88 -5.73 -6.71 11.26
N ARG A 89 -5.36 -6.17 12.43
CA ARG A 89 -6.21 -5.29 13.24
C ARG A 89 -6.50 -3.93 12.61
N ARG A 90 -5.65 -3.46 11.69
CA ARG A 90 -5.80 -2.13 11.08
C ARG A 90 -6.48 -2.15 9.71
N ASN A 91 -6.96 -3.32 9.25
CA ASN A 91 -7.82 -3.44 8.06
C ASN A 91 -9.31 -3.19 8.36
N HIS A 92 -9.63 -2.47 9.43
CA HIS A 92 -10.98 -1.99 9.68
C HIS A 92 -11.12 -0.63 8.99
N PHE A 93 -11.75 -0.62 7.81
CA PHE A 93 -12.08 0.57 7.02
C PHE A 93 -13.51 1.04 7.32
#